data_AF-A0A366GF50-F1
#
_entry.id   AF-A0A366GF50-F1
#
_cell.length_a   1.000
_cell.length_b   1.000
_cell.length_c   1.000
_cell.angle_alpha   90.00
_cell.angle_beta   90.00
_cell.angle_gamma   90.00
#
_symmetry.space_group_name_H-M   'P 1'
#
loop_
_entity.id
_entity.type
_entity.pdbx_description
1 polymer ?
#
loop_
_entity_poly.entity_id
_entity_poly.type
_entity_poly.pdbx_seq_one_letter_code
_entity_poly.pdbx_strand_id
1 'polypeptide(L)'
;MIGEFIACIVVALIMIIMGYQIHIKKKLWLIAGYQEETFVGDKERLAKIFGVFSYVIGIATFLLPFGLESIGDIAAIIFTILVILGTVLVIVWANLINIHS
;
A
#
# COMPACT_ATOMS: atom_id res chain seq x y z
N MET A 1 12.85 -14.01 15.87
CA MET A 1 12.87 -14.83 14.63
C MET A 1 11.49 -15.33 14.21
N ILE A 2 10.88 -16.35 14.84
CA ILE A 2 9.59 -16.90 14.34
C ILE A 2 8.43 -15.91 14.48
N GLY A 3 8.35 -15.18 15.59
CA GLY A 3 7.28 -14.20 15.83
C GLY A 3 7.27 -13.05 14.81
N GLU A 4 8.44 -12.58 14.38
CA GLU A 4 8.59 -11.51 13.39
C GLU A 4 8.17 -11.98 11.99
N PHE A 5 8.51 -13.21 11.63
CA PHE A 5 8.05 -13.84 10.39
C PHE A 5 6.52 -13.95 10.36
N ILE A 6 5.91 -14.43 11.45
CA ILE A 6 4.45 -14.55 11.55
C ILE A 6 3.79 -13.17 11.45
N ALA A 7 4.32 -12.16 12.15
CA ALA A 7 3.81 -10.80 12.07
C ALA A 7 3.88 -10.25 10.63
N CYS A 8 5.01 -10.41 9.94
CA CYS A 8 5.17 -9.97 8.55
C CYS A 8 4.17 -10.67 7.61
N ILE A 9 3.96 -11.98 7.77
CA ILE A 9 3.01 -12.76 6.97
C ILE A 9 1.57 -12.27 7.21
N VAL A 10 1.17 -12.07 8.46
CA VAL A 10 -0.17 -11.59 8.80
C VAL A 10 -0.41 -10.20 8.24
N VAL A 11 0.55 -9.27 8.40
CA VAL A 11 0.45 -7.91 7.85
C VAL A 11 0.41 -7.92 6.33
N ALA A 12 1.24 -8.74 5.67
CA ALA A 12 1.23 -8.90 4.22
C ALA A 12 -0.12 -9.39 3.71
N LEU A 13 -0.72 -10.39 4.37
CA LEU A 13 -2.05 -10.89 4.03
C LEU A 13 -3.12 -9.81 4.18
N ILE A 14 -3.10 -9.05 5.29
CA ILE A 14 -4.06 -7.95 5.52
C ILE A 14 -3.93 -6.90 4.42
N MET A 15 -2.70 -6.48 4.07
CA MET A 15 -2.41 -5.54 2.99
C MET A 15 -2.93 -6.03 1.63
N ILE A 16 -2.74 -7.31 1.32
CA ILE A 16 -3.24 -7.89 0.06
C ILE A 16 -4.77 -7.92 0.05
N ILE A 17 -5.41 -8.32 1.15
CA ILE A 17 -6.87 -8.33 1.27
C ILE A 17 -7.45 -6.91 1.14
N MET A 18 -6.81 -5.91 1.75
CA MET A 18 -7.18 -4.50 1.61
C MET A 18 -7.03 -4.03 0.16
N GLY A 19 -5.90 -4.33 -0.48
CA GLY A 19 -5.66 -4.03 -1.89
C GLY A 19 -6.71 -4.65 -2.81
N TYR A 20 -7.15 -5.87 -2.51
CA TYR A 20 -8.24 -6.54 -3.23
C TYR A 20 -9.59 -5.85 -3.06
N GLN A 21 -9.94 -5.45 -1.84
CA GLN A 21 -11.18 -4.72 -1.60
C GLN A 21 -11.19 -3.33 -2.27
N ILE A 22 -10.04 -2.64 -2.31
CA ILE A 22 -9.92 -1.34 -2.96
C ILE A 22 -9.95 -1.52 -4.49
N HIS A 23 -9.17 -2.45 -5.06
CA HIS A 23 -9.06 -2.63 -6.51
C HIS A 23 -10.32 -3.24 -7.14
N ILE A 24 -10.83 -4.35 -6.59
CA ILE A 24 -11.92 -5.14 -7.20
C ILE A 24 -13.28 -4.66 -6.73
N LYS A 25 -13.45 -4.48 -5.43
CA LYS A 25 -14.74 -4.03 -4.86
C LYS A 25 -14.89 -2.50 -4.88
N LYS A 26 -13.88 -1.76 -5.35
CA LYS A 26 -13.86 -0.29 -5.43
C LYS A 26 -14.29 0.38 -4.12
N LYS A 27 -13.97 -0.24 -2.97
CA LYS A 27 -14.29 0.30 -1.64
C LYS A 27 -13.32 1.41 -1.27
N LEU A 28 -13.47 2.56 -1.92
CA LEU A 28 -12.57 3.71 -1.77
C LEU A 28 -12.60 4.32 -0.35
N TRP A 29 -13.66 4.10 0.43
CA TRP A 29 -13.73 4.52 1.84
C TRP A 29 -12.62 3.91 2.72
N LEU A 30 -12.00 2.80 2.29
CA LEU A 30 -10.84 2.21 2.97
C LEU A 30 -9.55 3.02 2.78
N ILE A 31 -9.54 3.97 1.84
CA ILE A 31 -8.40 4.86 1.61
C ILE A 31 -8.44 5.97 2.65
N ALA A 32 -7.38 6.07 3.45
CA ALA A 32 -7.24 7.14 4.43
C ALA A 32 -7.23 8.51 3.73
N GLY A 33 -8.08 9.43 4.20
CA GLY A 33 -8.22 10.76 3.63
C GLY A 33 -9.11 10.84 2.38
N TYR A 34 -9.72 9.73 1.95
CA TYR A 34 -10.74 9.77 0.90
C TYR A 34 -12.03 10.41 1.42
N GLN A 35 -12.46 11.50 0.79
CA GLN A 35 -13.72 12.16 1.07
C GLN A 35 -14.67 11.95 -0.10
N GLU A 36 -15.70 11.12 0.09
CA GLU A 36 -16.68 10.80 -0.94
C GLU A 36 -17.44 12.03 -1.47
N GLU A 37 -17.66 13.02 -0.60
CA GLU A 37 -18.45 14.22 -0.88
C GLU A 37 -17.71 15.24 -1.75
N THR A 38 -16.38 15.28 -1.68
CA THR A 38 -15.54 16.25 -2.40
C THR A 38 -14.77 15.63 -3.57
N PHE A 39 -14.84 14.30 -3.74
CA PHE A 39 -14.11 13.60 -4.77
C PHE A 39 -14.88 13.58 -6.10
N VAL A 40 -14.46 14.45 -7.02
CA VAL A 40 -15.00 14.55 -8.39
C VAL A 40 -14.18 13.70 -9.39
N GLY A 41 -13.04 13.16 -8.95
CA GLY A 41 -12.09 12.38 -9.71
C GLY A 41 -12.57 11.03 -10.27
N ASP A 42 -11.73 10.43 -11.13
CA ASP A 42 -11.91 9.06 -11.63
C ASP A 42 -11.66 8.03 -10.50
N LYS A 43 -12.76 7.50 -9.96
CA LYS A 43 -12.79 6.50 -8.89
C LYS A 43 -12.11 5.19 -9.28
N GLU A 44 -12.12 4.82 -10.57
CA GLU A 44 -11.54 3.58 -11.04
C GLU A 44 -10.02 3.66 -11.13
N ARG A 45 -9.49 4.78 -11.63
CA ARG A 45 -8.06 5.06 -11.60
C ARG A 45 -7.53 5.13 -10.17
N LEU A 46 -8.25 5.78 -9.26
CA LEU A 46 -7.88 5.85 -7.85
C LEU A 46 -7.82 4.46 -7.21
N ALA A 47 -8.88 3.66 -7.38
CA ALA A 47 -8.96 2.28 -6.89
C ALA A 47 -7.79 1.43 -7.38
N LYS A 48 -7.43 1.56 -8.66
CA LYS A 48 -6.35 0.78 -9.27
C LYS A 48 -4.99 1.16 -8.69
N ILE A 49 -4.71 2.45 -8.52
CA ILE A 49 -3.42 2.93 -7.98
C ILE A 49 -3.25 2.47 -6.52
N PHE A 50 -4.25 2.74 -5.66
CA PHE A 50 -4.19 2.34 -4.25
C PHE A 50 -4.18 0.81 -4.08
N GLY A 51 -4.93 0.10 -4.91
CA GLY A 51 -4.94 -1.36 -4.93
C GLY A 51 -3.57 -1.96 -5.28
N VAL A 52 -2.98 -1.49 -6.38
CA VAL A 52 -1.64 -1.92 -6.82
C VAL A 52 -0.58 -1.57 -5.78
N PHE A 53 -0.64 -0.36 -5.21
CA PHE A 53 0.26 0.03 -4.13
C PHE A 53 0.17 -0.91 -2.94
N SER A 54 -1.04 -1.22 -2.47
CA SER A 54 -1.28 -2.13 -1.35
C SER A 54 -0.74 -3.54 -1.63
N TYR A 55 -0.86 -4.03 -2.86
CA TYR A 55 -0.27 -5.32 -3.26
C TYR A 55 1.25 -5.29 -3.25
N VAL A 56 1.87 -4.23 -3.79
CA VAL A 56 3.33 -4.08 -3.81
C VAL A 56 3.89 -4.03 -2.40
N ILE A 57 3.28 -3.23 -1.51
CA ILE A 57 3.71 -3.18 -0.11
C ILE A 57 3.46 -4.50 0.61
N GLY A 58 2.33 -5.18 0.37
CA GLY A 58 2.05 -6.49 0.92
C GLY A 58 3.12 -7.53 0.53
N ILE A 59 3.47 -7.61 -0.75
CA ILE A 59 4.53 -8.50 -1.25
C ILE A 59 5.89 -8.12 -0.67
N ALA A 60 6.24 -6.83 -0.62
CA ALA A 60 7.48 -6.37 -0.03
C ALA A 60 7.57 -6.70 1.47
N THR A 61 6.45 -6.60 2.20
CA THR A 61 6.37 -6.96 3.62
C THR A 61 6.56 -8.47 3.82
N PHE A 62 6.02 -9.29 2.92
CA PHE A 62 6.24 -10.73 2.94
C PHE A 62 7.71 -11.11 2.68
N LEU A 63 8.41 -10.34 1.84
CA LEU A 63 9.83 -10.54 1.53
C LEU A 63 10.78 -9.92 2.56
N LEU A 64 10.31 -8.96 3.36
CA LEU A 64 11.08 -8.27 4.38
C LEU A 64 11.84 -9.21 5.34
N PRO A 65 11.22 -10.25 5.93
CA PRO A 65 11.95 -11.12 6.85
C PRO A 65 13.10 -11.90 6.19
N PHE A 66 12.98 -12.23 4.90
CA PHE A 66 14.09 -12.82 4.13
C PHE A 66 15.21 -11.80 3.86
N GLY A 67 14.84 -10.54 3.60
CA GLY A 67 15.79 -9.44 3.49
C GLY A 67 16.56 -9.20 4.78
N LEU A 68 15.85 -9.22 5.92
CA LEU A 68 16.44 -9.10 7.26
C LEU A 68 17.42 -10.23 7.55
N GLU A 69 17.12 -11.46 7.14
CA GLU A 69 18.03 -12.61 7.32
C GLU A 69 19.29 -12.50 6.46
N SER A 70 19.20 -11.92 5.26
CA SER A 70 20.30 -11.85 4.29
C SER A 70 21.22 -10.64 4.47
N ILE A 71 20.65 -9.44 4.66
CA ILE A 71 21.39 -8.17 4.73
C ILE A 71 21.15 -7.38 6.03
N GLY A 72 20.46 -7.98 7.00
CA GLY A 72 20.22 -7.37 8.32
C GLY A 72 19.39 -6.08 8.24
N ASP A 73 19.72 -5.13 9.13
CA ASP A 73 18.99 -3.86 9.28
C ASP A 73 18.93 -3.02 8.00
N ILE A 74 19.86 -3.23 7.06
CA ILE A 74 19.85 -2.55 5.77
C ILE A 74 18.54 -2.84 5.01
N ALA A 75 18.00 -4.07 5.10
CA ALA A 75 16.70 -4.40 4.50
C ALA A 75 15.55 -3.58 5.10
N ALA A 76 15.55 -3.38 6.43
CA ALA A 76 14.54 -2.57 7.10
C ALA A 76 14.59 -1.10 6.67
N ILE A 77 15.79 -0.55 6.49
CA ILE A 77 15.98 0.83 6.02
C ILE A 77 15.44 0.96 4.58
N ILE A 78 15.82 0.04 3.68
CA ILE A 78 15.35 0.05 2.29
C ILE A 78 13.82 -0.06 2.23
N PHE A 79 13.24 -0.97 3.02
CA PHE A 79 11.80 -1.15 3.08
C PHE A 79 11.08 0.10 3.60
N THR A 80 11.62 0.72 4.66
CA THR A 80 11.05 1.95 5.22
C THR A 80 11.06 3.08 4.19
N ILE A 81 12.16 3.29 3.48
CA ILE A 81 12.26 4.29 2.41
C ILE A 81 11.26 3.99 1.29
N LEU A 82 11.12 2.73 0.88
CA LEU A 82 10.18 2.30 -0.14
C LEU A 82 8.72 2.60 0.26
N VAL A 83 8.35 2.30 1.51
CA VAL A 83 7.00 2.61 2.02
C VAL A 83 6.76 4.12 2.03
N ILE A 84 7.69 4.91 2.58
CA ILE A 84 7.54 6.37 2.68
C ILE A 84 7.41 7.00 1.30
N LEU A 85 8.33 6.70 0.38
CA LEU A 85 8.31 7.24 -0.98
C LEU A 85 7.04 6.81 -1.72
N GLY A 86 6.67 5.53 -1.62
CA GLY A 86 5.48 5.01 -2.26
C GLY A 86 4.20 5.67 -1.74
N THR A 87 4.08 5.89 -0.43
CA THR A 87 2.95 6.60 0.17
C THR A 87 2.86 8.05 -0.32
N VAL A 88 3.98 8.78 -0.33
CA VAL A 88 4.00 10.18 -0.81
C VAL A 88 3.58 10.24 -2.28
N LEU A 89 4.12 9.36 -3.13
CA LEU A 89 3.75 9.29 -4.54
C LEU A 89 2.25 9.02 -4.71
N VAL A 90 1.71 8.00 -4.03
CA VAL A 90 0.28 7.66 -4.14
C VAL A 90 -0.62 8.82 -3.71
N ILE A 91 -0.26 9.54 -2.64
CA ILE A 91 -1.02 10.72 -2.18
C ILE A 91 -0.98 11.84 -3.23
N VAL A 92 0.19 12.15 -3.80
CA VAL A 92 0.32 13.18 -4.84
C VAL A 92 -0.51 12.80 -6.07
N TRP A 93 -0.43 11.56 -6.53
CA TRP A 93 -1.23 11.06 -7.65
C TRP A 93 -2.73 11.09 -7.35
N ALA A 94 -3.15 10.73 -6.15
CA ALA A 94 -4.54 10.82 -5.71
C ALA A 94 -5.08 12.25 -5.80
N ASN A 95 -4.28 13.23 -5.36
CA ASN A 95 -4.64 14.65 -5.43
C ASN A 95 -4.70 15.15 -6.88
N LEU A 96 -3.78 14.75 -7.75
CA LEU A 96 -3.82 15.10 -9.18
C LEU A 96 -5.09 14.57 -9.86
N ILE A 97 -5.51 13.35 -9.54
CA ILE A 97 -6.77 12.76 -10.07
C ILE A 97 -7.99 13.55 -9.58
N ASN A 98 -7.94 14.10 -8.36
CA ASN A 98 -9.03 14.91 -7.83
C ASN A 98 -9.12 16.31 -8.45
N ILE A 99 -7.99 16.92 -8.82
CA ILE A 99 -7.92 18.31 -9.35
C ILE A 99 -8.18 18.38 -10.87
N HIS A 100 -7.97 17.30 -11.62
CA HIS A 100 -8.05 17.27 -13.09
C HIS A 100 -9.23 16.48 -13.67
N SER A 101 -10.29 16.26 -12.90
CA SER A 101 -11.53 15.61 -13.35
C SER A 101 -12.71 16.57 -13.36
#